data_AF-X1PX16-F1
#
_entry.id   AF-X1PX16-F1
#
_cell.length_a   1.000
_cell.length_b   1.000
_cell.length_c   1.000
_cell.angle_alpha   90.00
_cell.angle_beta   90.00
_cell.angle_gamma   90.00
#
_symmetry.space_group_name_H-M   'P 1'
#
loop_
_entity.id
_entity.type
_entity.pdbx_description
1 polymer ?
#
loop_
_entity_poly.entity_id
_entity_poly.type
_entity_poly.pdbx_seq_one_letter_code
_entity_poly.pdbx_strand_id
1 'polypeptide(L)'
;FIFPSRNAHSANDLITITKKVKDVHPVEFMTYDRGCSGKIYTDNKCATSVKGLYVAGDEQGEGASYAAVFGWIAGEQAANRAKEVEQPSLEKAKARIEENKSLIEKLCSCKIGPNWREVNIALQQIMRDYV
;
A
#
# COMPACT_ATOMS: atom_id res chain seq x y z
N PHE A 1 -6.31 -24.46 6.63
CA PHE A 1 -7.59 -25.10 6.23
C PHE A 1 -7.52 -25.39 4.75
N ILE A 2 -7.60 -26.67 4.38
CA ILE A 2 -7.46 -27.16 3.01
C ILE A 2 -8.79 -26.92 2.29
N PHE A 3 -8.81 -26.08 1.25
CA PHE A 3 -9.92 -26.05 0.31
C PHE A 3 -9.79 -27.27 -0.63
N PRO A 4 -10.81 -28.14 -0.75
CA PRO A 4 -10.79 -29.14 -1.79
C PRO A 4 -11.11 -28.45 -3.13
N SER A 5 -10.24 -28.65 -4.11
CA SER A 5 -10.51 -28.31 -5.50
C SER A 5 -11.69 -29.13 -6.00
N ARG A 6 -12.84 -28.50 -6.18
CA ARG A 6 -13.91 -29.02 -7.04
C ARG A 6 -14.26 -27.97 -8.06
N ASN A 7 -14.03 -28.31 -9.32
CA ASN A 7 -14.45 -27.56 -10.50
C ASN A 7 -15.94 -27.21 -10.38
N ALA A 8 -16.24 -25.93 -10.14
CA ALA A 8 -17.58 -25.40 -10.24
C ALA A 8 -17.90 -25.21 -11.73
N HIS A 9 -18.56 -26.18 -12.33
CA HIS A 9 -19.08 -26.11 -13.70
C HIS A 9 -20.58 -25.83 -13.68
N SER A 10 -21.01 -24.71 -13.09
CA SER A 10 -22.34 -24.09 -13.34
C SER A 10 -22.62 -22.98 -12.33
N ALA A 11 -23.25 -21.89 -12.81
CA ALA A 11 -23.75 -20.79 -12.00
C ALA A 11 -24.74 -21.21 -10.90
N ASN A 12 -25.35 -22.40 -11.01
CA ASN A 12 -26.30 -22.91 -10.01
C ASN A 12 -25.64 -23.35 -8.69
N ASP A 13 -24.35 -23.67 -8.69
CA ASP A 13 -23.68 -24.16 -7.46
C ASP A 13 -23.39 -23.02 -6.47
N LEU A 14 -23.25 -21.78 -6.95
CA LEU A 14 -23.04 -20.59 -6.11
C LEU A 14 -24.29 -20.18 -5.32
N ILE A 15 -25.49 -20.55 -5.80
CA ILE A 15 -26.78 -20.14 -5.20
C ILE A 15 -27.12 -20.98 -3.95
N THR A 16 -26.46 -22.12 -3.74
CA THR A 16 -26.84 -23.05 -2.66
C THR A 16 -26.19 -22.70 -1.30
N ILE A 17 -25.16 -21.86 -1.26
CA ILE A 17 -24.45 -21.50 -0.01
C ILE A 17 -25.22 -20.44 0.83
N THR A 18 -26.30 -19.85 0.29
CA THR A 18 -27.01 -18.71 0.90
C THR A 18 -28.28 -19.04 1.70
N LYS A 19 -28.51 -20.30 2.10
CA LYS A 19 -29.69 -20.65 2.92
C LYS A 19 -29.31 -21.13 4.34
N LYS A 20 -29.13 -20.17 5.27
CA LYS A 20 -29.53 -20.23 6.70
C LYS A 20 -28.91 -19.08 7.53
N VAL A 21 -29.29 -17.83 7.26
CA VAL A 21 -29.18 -16.76 8.28
C VAL A 21 -30.42 -15.90 8.15
N LYS A 22 -31.16 -15.73 9.25
CA LYS A 22 -32.49 -15.14 9.32
C LYS A 22 -32.41 -13.64 9.60
N ASP A 23 -31.81 -12.89 8.67
CA ASP A 23 -31.83 -11.43 8.53
C ASP A 23 -31.43 -11.11 7.08
N VAL A 24 -32.39 -11.28 6.15
CA VAL A 24 -32.09 -11.49 4.72
C VAL A 24 -32.38 -10.24 3.92
N HIS A 25 -31.41 -9.32 3.88
CA HIS A 25 -31.28 -8.39 2.76
C HIS A 25 -30.16 -8.92 1.85
N PRO A 26 -30.39 -9.07 0.53
CA PRO A 26 -29.33 -9.45 -0.39
C PRO A 26 -28.26 -8.35 -0.40
N VAL A 27 -27.00 -8.76 -0.29
CA VAL A 27 -25.86 -7.86 -0.48
C VAL A 27 -25.51 -7.86 -1.95
N GLU A 28 -25.54 -6.69 -2.58
CA GLU A 28 -25.08 -6.52 -3.95
C GLU A 28 -23.56 -6.50 -3.98
N PHE A 29 -22.97 -7.34 -4.84
CA PHE A 29 -21.54 -7.37 -5.08
C PHE A 29 -21.25 -6.67 -6.41
N MET A 30 -20.22 -5.83 -6.42
CA MET A 30 -19.61 -5.30 -7.63
C MET A 30 -18.10 -5.50 -7.57
N THR A 31 -17.44 -5.35 -8.72
CA THR A 31 -15.98 -5.40 -8.78
C THR A 31 -15.43 -4.05 -8.36
N TYR A 32 -14.54 -4.06 -7.38
CA TYR A 32 -13.77 -2.89 -6.96
C TYR A 32 -12.33 -3.11 -7.33
N ASP A 33 -11.64 -2.02 -7.64
CA ASP A 33 -10.19 -2.07 -7.77
C ASP A 33 -9.59 -2.56 -6.44
N ARG A 34 -8.70 -3.54 -6.54
CA ARG A 34 -8.22 -4.34 -5.42
C ARG A 34 -6.74 -4.02 -5.18
N GLY A 35 -6.45 -2.74 -4.92
CA GLY A 35 -5.14 -2.28 -4.49
C GLY A 35 -4.20 -1.87 -5.62
N CYS A 36 -2.99 -1.47 -5.24
CA CYS A 36 -1.95 -1.03 -6.17
C CYS A 36 -1.08 -2.22 -6.56
N SER A 37 -0.93 -2.50 -7.87
CA SER A 37 -0.01 -3.52 -8.37
C SER A 37 1.46 -3.08 -8.39
N GLY A 38 1.71 -1.78 -8.18
CA GLY A 38 3.05 -1.20 -8.13
C GLY A 38 3.83 -1.65 -6.89
N LYS A 39 5.14 -1.87 -7.05
CA LYS A 39 6.02 -2.35 -5.98
C LYS A 39 7.35 -1.63 -6.01
N ILE A 40 7.96 -1.47 -4.84
CA ILE A 40 9.35 -1.03 -4.73
C ILE A 40 10.26 -2.24 -4.93
N TYR A 41 11.18 -2.13 -5.89
CA TYR A 41 12.13 -3.19 -6.17
C TYR A 41 13.10 -3.38 -5.01
N THR A 42 13.21 -4.63 -4.54
CA THR A 42 13.97 -5.01 -3.35
C THR A 42 14.73 -6.31 -3.58
N ASP A 43 15.81 -6.51 -2.85
CA ASP A 43 16.51 -7.80 -2.79
C ASP A 43 15.83 -8.80 -1.83
N ASN A 44 16.42 -9.98 -1.67
CA ASN A 44 15.91 -11.02 -0.76
C ASN A 44 15.94 -10.64 0.73
N LYS A 45 16.53 -9.49 1.08
CA LYS A 45 16.62 -8.92 2.42
C LYS A 45 15.72 -7.70 2.58
N CYS A 46 14.80 -7.46 1.64
CA CYS A 46 13.94 -6.30 1.59
C CYS A 46 14.68 -4.96 1.45
N ALA A 47 15.95 -4.97 1.06
CA ALA A 47 16.74 -3.76 0.88
C ALA A 47 16.46 -3.14 -0.49
N THR A 48 16.34 -1.81 -0.55
CA THR A 48 16.22 -1.08 -1.80
C THR A 48 17.60 -0.73 -2.38
N SER A 49 17.62 -0.08 -3.54
CA SER A 49 18.84 0.55 -4.08
C SER A 49 19.38 1.68 -3.18
N VAL A 50 18.56 2.22 -2.28
CA VAL A 50 18.96 3.25 -1.31
C VAL A 50 19.45 2.57 -0.03
N LYS A 51 20.72 2.79 0.31
CA LYS A 51 21.35 2.18 1.49
C LYS A 51 20.63 2.58 2.77
N GLY A 52 20.24 1.58 3.56
CA GLY A 52 19.54 1.77 4.82
C GLY A 52 18.02 2.00 4.68
N LEU A 53 17.48 1.94 3.47
CA LEU A 53 16.04 1.96 3.21
C LEU A 53 15.58 0.55 2.86
N TYR A 54 14.63 0.06 3.64
CA TYR A 54 14.01 -1.26 3.50
C TYR A 54 12.50 -1.10 3.31
N VAL A 55 11.89 -2.07 2.64
CA VAL A 55 10.46 -2.05 2.30
C VAL A 55 9.75 -3.20 3.00
N ALA A 56 8.50 -2.98 3.39
CA ALA A 56 7.63 -4.02 3.93
C ALA A 56 6.18 -3.69 3.62
N GLY A 57 5.30 -4.71 3.70
CA GLY A 57 3.87 -4.56 3.47
C GLY A 57 3.52 -4.43 1.99
N ASP A 58 2.41 -3.73 1.72
CA ASP A 58 1.81 -3.63 0.39
C ASP A 58 2.74 -2.97 -0.65
N GLU A 59 3.73 -2.19 -0.20
CA GLU A 59 4.80 -1.62 -1.04
C GLU A 59 5.74 -2.69 -1.64
N GLN A 60 5.76 -3.91 -1.09
CA GLN A 60 6.52 -5.06 -1.59
C GLN A 60 5.60 -6.18 -2.09
N GLY A 61 4.41 -6.32 -1.50
CA GLY A 61 3.37 -7.22 -1.96
C GLY A 61 2.17 -7.25 -1.03
N GLU A 62 1.03 -7.66 -1.56
CA GLU A 62 -0.25 -7.45 -0.92
C GLU A 62 -0.58 -8.49 0.16
N GLY A 63 -1.22 -8.00 1.21
CA GLY A 63 -1.93 -8.83 2.17
C GLY A 63 -1.15 -9.15 3.44
N ALA A 64 -1.88 -9.68 4.43
CA ALA A 64 -1.37 -9.85 5.79
C ALA A 64 -0.13 -10.76 5.88
N SER A 65 -0.04 -11.77 5.02
CA SER A 65 1.12 -12.67 4.96
C SER A 65 2.39 -11.94 4.50
N TYR A 66 2.29 -11.09 3.48
CA TYR A 66 3.39 -10.25 3.03
C TYR A 66 3.82 -9.27 4.11
N ALA A 67 2.87 -8.56 4.71
CA ALA A 67 3.15 -7.61 5.78
C ALA A 67 3.85 -8.27 6.98
N ALA A 68 3.40 -9.45 7.41
CA ALA A 68 3.98 -10.16 8.54
C ALA A 68 5.41 -10.66 8.26
N VAL A 69 5.61 -11.36 7.14
CA VAL A 69 6.90 -11.98 6.82
C VAL A 69 7.95 -10.93 6.46
N PHE A 70 7.63 -10.05 5.51
CA PHE A 70 8.60 -9.05 5.04
C PHE A 70 8.77 -7.91 6.03
N GLY A 71 7.75 -7.60 6.84
CA GLY A 71 7.90 -6.69 7.98
C GLY A 71 8.90 -7.21 9.01
N TRP A 72 8.88 -8.51 9.31
CA TRP A 72 9.88 -9.12 10.19
C TRP A 72 11.29 -9.07 9.59
N ILE A 73 11.45 -9.50 8.34
CA ILE A 73 12.75 -9.49 7.65
C ILE A 73 13.31 -8.08 7.55
N ALA A 74 12.54 -7.12 7.02
CA ALA A 74 12.96 -5.73 6.88
C ALA A 74 13.29 -5.10 8.23
N GLY A 75 12.49 -5.39 9.26
CA GLY A 75 12.74 -4.93 10.63
C GLY A 75 14.05 -5.45 11.20
N GLU A 76 14.36 -6.74 11.01
CA GLU A 76 15.61 -7.34 11.44
C GLU A 76 16.82 -6.73 10.70
N GLN A 77 16.72 -6.55 9.38
CA GLN A 77 17.79 -5.93 8.59
C GLN A 77 18.01 -4.46 8.97
N ALA A 78 16.93 -3.70 9.19
CA ALA A 78 17.00 -2.33 9.67
C ALA A 78 17.63 -2.24 11.06
N ALA A 79 17.25 -3.13 11.99
CA ALA A 79 17.81 -3.17 13.34
C ALA A 79 19.29 -3.56 13.35
N ASN A 80 19.69 -4.53 12.53
CA ASN A 80 21.09 -4.93 12.40
C ASN A 80 21.92 -3.80 11.79
N ARG A 81 21.41 -3.17 10.72
CA ARG A 81 22.07 -2.01 10.12
C ARG A 81 22.25 -0.87 11.11
N ALA A 82 21.23 -0.56 11.91
CA ALA A 82 21.27 0.51 12.90
C ALA A 82 22.40 0.34 13.94
N LYS A 83 22.82 -0.90 14.23
CA LYS A 83 23.97 -1.18 15.12
C LYS A 83 25.32 -0.86 14.48
N GLU A 84 25.39 -0.87 13.15
CA GLU A 84 26.62 -0.69 12.37
C GLU A 84 26.81 0.74 11.85
N VAL A 85 25.77 1.59 11.92
CA VAL A 85 25.86 2.99 11.50
C VAL A 85 26.00 3.91 12.70
N GLU A 86 26.82 4.94 12.54
CA GLU A 86 26.80 6.09 13.42
C GLU A 86 25.44 6.81 13.31
N GLN A 87 24.96 7.34 14.43
CA GLN A 87 23.74 8.13 14.42
C GLN A 87 23.90 9.35 13.49
N PRO A 88 22.90 9.62 12.63
CA PRO A 88 22.97 10.76 11.73
C PRO A 88 22.99 12.06 12.53
N SER A 89 23.87 13.01 12.15
CA SER A 89 23.90 14.31 12.81
C SER A 89 22.76 15.20 12.30
N LEU A 90 22.04 15.82 13.24
CA LEU A 90 20.92 16.71 12.91
C LEU A 90 21.40 17.87 12.03
N GLU A 91 22.59 18.40 12.29
CA GLU A 91 23.23 19.48 11.54
C GLU A 91 23.35 19.16 10.05
N LYS A 92 23.73 17.92 9.70
CA LYS A 92 23.85 17.48 8.31
C LYS A 92 22.49 17.33 7.63
N ALA A 93 21.44 17.01 8.40
CA ALA A 93 20.08 16.84 7.89
C ALA A 93 19.26 18.13 7.81
N LYS A 94 19.65 19.20 8.54
CA LYS A 94 18.90 20.47 8.65
C LYS A 94 18.52 21.06 7.30
N ALA A 95 19.45 21.12 6.35
CA ALA A 95 19.18 21.69 5.03
C ALA A 95 18.07 20.93 4.28
N ARG A 96 18.11 19.59 4.31
CA ARG A 96 17.09 18.74 3.66
C ARG A 96 15.74 18.81 4.38
N ILE A 97 15.76 18.88 5.71
CA ILE A 97 14.53 19.07 6.50
C ILE A 97 13.87 20.40 6.14
N GLU A 98 14.65 21.47 6.01
CA GLU A 98 14.12 22.80 5.69
C GLU A 98 13.59 22.87 4.25
N GLU A 99 14.28 22.23 3.30
CA GLU A 99 13.79 22.06 1.93
C GLU A 99 12.42 21.36 1.89
N ASN A 100 12.29 20.23 2.61
CA ASN A 100 11.03 19.48 2.68
C ASN A 100 9.91 20.29 3.35
N LYS A 101 10.23 21.02 4.43
CA LYS A 101 9.26 21.91 5.09
C LYS A 101 8.80 23.01 4.15
N SER A 102 9.72 23.69 3.48
CA SER A 102 9.40 24.75 2.52
C SER A 102 8.52 24.24 1.37
N LEU A 103 8.80 23.03 0.88
CA LEU A 103 7.97 22.40 -0.15
C LEU A 103 6.54 22.15 0.36
N ILE A 104 6.38 21.56 1.55
CA ILE A 104 5.07 21.29 2.14
C ILE A 104 4.32 22.61 2.38
N GLU A 105 4.97 23.61 2.97
CA GLU A 105 4.38 24.92 3.20
C GLU A 105 3.94 25.59 1.90
N LYS A 106 4.75 25.51 0.85
CA LYS A 106 4.38 26.03 -0.47
C LYS A 106 3.13 25.35 -1.04
N LEU A 107 3.04 24.03 -0.91
CA LEU A 107 1.86 23.27 -1.36
C LEU A 107 0.61 23.61 -0.54
N CYS A 108 0.74 23.73 0.78
CA CYS A 108 -0.36 24.03 1.69
C CYS A 108 -0.81 25.50 1.67
N SER A 109 0.08 26.44 1.34
CA SER A 109 -0.21 27.88 1.32
C SER A 109 -0.77 28.38 -0.01
N CYS A 110 -0.91 27.50 -1.01
CA CYS A 110 -1.47 27.85 -2.31
C CYS A 110 -2.93 28.31 -2.16
N LYS A 111 -3.18 29.61 -2.35
CA LYS A 111 -4.53 30.21 -2.28
C LYS A 111 -5.22 30.35 -3.64
N ILE A 112 -4.48 30.18 -4.72
CA ILE A 112 -4.93 30.44 -6.09
C ILE A 112 -4.82 29.13 -6.87
N GLY A 113 -5.96 28.61 -7.32
CA GLY A 113 -6.05 27.38 -8.10
C GLY A 113 -7.12 26.42 -7.57
N PRO A 114 -7.31 25.26 -8.24
CA PRO A 114 -8.25 24.25 -7.80
C PRO A 114 -7.88 23.68 -6.42
N ASN A 115 -8.89 23.38 -5.61
CA ASN A 115 -8.68 22.78 -4.30
C ASN A 115 -8.16 21.33 -4.46
N TRP A 116 -7.39 20.81 -3.48
CA TRP A 116 -6.91 19.42 -3.46
C TRP A 116 -8.04 18.41 -3.73
N ARG A 117 -9.25 18.69 -3.24
CA ARG A 117 -10.43 17.83 -3.45
C ARG A 117 -10.85 17.79 -4.91
N GLU A 118 -10.86 18.93 -5.59
CA GLU A 118 -11.24 19.02 -7.01
C GLU A 118 -10.21 18.31 -7.88
N VAL A 119 -8.91 18.53 -7.60
CA VAL A 119 -7.82 17.84 -8.30
C VAL A 119 -7.89 16.33 -8.07
N ASN A 120 -8.15 15.88 -6.84
CA ASN A 120 -8.27 14.47 -6.54
C ASN A 120 -9.45 13.81 -7.26
N ILE A 121 -10.61 14.48 -7.33
CA ILE A 121 -11.76 13.98 -8.09
C ILE A 121 -11.42 13.88 -9.58
N ALA A 122 -10.86 14.94 -10.16
CA ALA A 122 -10.48 14.95 -11.57
C ALA A 122 -9.46 13.85 -11.89
N LEU A 123 -8.46 13.65 -11.04
CA LEU A 123 -7.47 12.59 -11.20
C LEU A 123 -8.10 11.20 -11.12
N GLN A 124 -8.97 10.95 -10.14
CA GLN A 124 -9.65 9.66 -10.01
C GLN A 124 -10.57 9.36 -11.19
N GLN A 125 -11.23 10.39 -11.75
CA GLN A 125 -12.02 10.24 -12.97
C GLN A 125 -11.13 9.86 -14.17
N ILE A 126 -10.02 10.58 -14.37
CA ILE A 126 -9.07 10.25 -15.44
C ILE A 126 -8.54 8.82 -15.27
N MET A 127 -8.13 8.44 -14.06
CA MET A 127 -7.65 7.07 -13.80
C MET A 127 -8.74 6.04 -14.11
N ARG A 128 -9.98 6.27 -13.68
CA ARG A 128 -11.08 5.35 -13.95
C ARG A 128 -11.42 5.21 -15.44
N ASP A 129 -11.30 6.31 -16.18
CA ASP A 129 -11.72 6.35 -17.58
C ASP A 129 -10.64 5.84 -18.54
N TYR A 130 -9.36 5.91 -18.15
CA TYR A 130 -8.23 5.65 -19.06
C TYR A 130 -7.22 4.59 -18.57
N VAL A 131 -7.33 4.06 -17.35
CA VAL A 131 -6.44 3.01 -16.80
C VAL A 131 -7.27 1.79 -16.43
#